data_AF-A0AAD1MF12-F1
#
_entry.id   AF-A0AAD1MF12-F1
#
_cell.length_a   1.000
_cell.length_b   1.000
_cell.length_c   1.000
_cell.angle_alpha   90.00
_cell.angle_beta   90.00
_cell.angle_gamma   90.00
#
_symmetry.space_group_name_H-M   'P 1'
#
loop_
_entity.id
_entity.type
_entity.pdbx_description
1 polymer ?
#
loop_
_entity_poly.entity_id
_entity_poly.type
_entity_poly.pdbx_seq_one_letter_code
_entity_poly.pdbx_strand_id
1 'polypeptide(L)' 'MGTVHSINDIRTAIRELSARAELARKQGRTADADELEHRVAGYRDELADKR' A
#
# COMPACT_ATOMS: atom_id res chain seq x y z
N MET A 1 -15.75 -1.69 13.52
CA MET A 1 -16.58 -1.46 12.30
C MET A 1 -15.71 -1.82 11.10
N GLY A 2 -15.96 -2.98 10.48
CA GLY A 2 -15.20 -3.44 9.33
C GLY A 2 -15.55 -2.58 8.11
N THR A 3 -14.65 -1.68 7.73
CA THR A 3 -14.75 -0.98 6.46
C THR A 3 -14.49 -2.00 5.37
N VAL A 4 -15.54 -2.40 4.66
CA VAL A 4 -15.39 -3.11 3.39
C VAL A 4 -14.61 -2.19 2.47
N HIS A 5 -13.30 -2.40 2.34
CA HIS A 5 -12.48 -1.61 1.44
C HIS A 5 -12.98 -1.85 0.02
N SER A 6 -13.57 -0.82 -0.60
CA SER A 6 -13.99 -0.90 -1.98
C SER A 6 -12.74 -0.97 -2.87
N ILE A 7 -12.86 -1.53 -4.07
CA ILE A 7 -11.74 -1.62 -5.02
C ILE A 7 -11.06 -0.25 -5.23
N ASN A 8 -11.85 0.83 -5.22
CA ASN A 8 -11.33 2.20 -5.31
C ASN A 8 -10.55 2.64 -4.07
N ASP A 9 -10.97 2.22 -2.87
CA ASP A 9 -10.25 2.50 -1.62
C ASP A 9 -8.91 1.75 -1.60
N ILE A 10 -8.92 0.48 -2.00
CA ILE A 10 -7.70 -0.35 -2.08
C ILE A 10 -6.70 0.28 -3.07
N ARG A 11 -7.16 0.72 -4.24
CA ARG A 11 -6.31 1.42 -5.22
C ARG A 11 -5.76 2.73 -4.68
N THR A 12 -6.57 3.49 -3.95
CA THR A 12 -6.15 4.74 -3.31
C THR A 12 -5.09 4.48 -2.26
N ALA A 13 -5.32 3.50 -1.38
CA ALA A 13 -4.38 3.08 -0.34
C ALA A 13 -3.04 2.62 -0.95
N ILE A 14 -3.07 1.80 -2.00
CA ILE A 14 -1.86 1.37 -2.72
C ILE A 14 -1.05 2.57 -3.21
N ARG A 15 -1.72 3.56 -3.83
CA ARG A 15 -1.05 4.75 -4.37
C ARG A 15 -0.43 5.59 -3.26
N GLU A 16 -1.14 5.83 -2.17
CA GLU A 16 -0.64 6.62 -1.04
C GLU A 16 0.54 5.93 -0.34
N LEU A 17 0.43 4.63 -0.08
CA LEU A 17 1.48 3.85 0.57
C LEU A 17 2.73 3.77 -0.32
N SER A 18 2.55 3.59 -1.64
CA SER A 18 3.67 3.59 -2.59
C SER A 18 4.40 4.93 -2.60
N ALA A 19 3.67 6.06 -2.60
CA ALA A 19 4.28 7.39 -2.53
C ALA A 19 5.05 7.61 -1.22
N ARG A 20 4.53 7.11 -0.09
CA ARG A 20 5.23 7.15 1.20
C ARG A 20 6.47 6.26 1.22
N ALA A 21 6.42 5.08 0.59
CA ALA A 21 7.57 4.18 0.48
C ALA A 21 8.69 4.83 -0.33
N GLU A 22 8.35 5.43 -1.47
CA GLU A 22 9.33 6.16 -2.29
C GLU A 22 9.96 7.32 -1.51
N LEU A 23 9.15 8.07 -0.75
CA LEU A 23 9.65 9.15 0.09
C LEU A 23 10.57 8.62 1.21
N ALA A 24 10.22 7.50 1.84
CA ALA A 24 11.05 6.86 2.86
C ALA A 24 12.40 6.40 2.27
N ARG A 25 12.40 5.81 1.06
CA ARG A 25 13.65 5.48 0.34
C ARG A 25 14.50 6.71 0.06
N LYS A 26 13.89 7.81 -0.39
CA LYS A 26 14.58 9.10 -0.61
C LYS A 26 15.20 9.67 0.66
N GLN A 27 14.61 9.41 1.82
CA GLN A 27 15.12 9.84 3.12
C GLN A 27 16.13 8.85 3.75
N GLY A 28 16.46 7.75 3.06
CA GLY A 28 17.33 6.69 3.60
C GLY A 28 16.65 5.80 4.64
N ARG A 29 15.34 5.94 4.85
CA ARG A 29 14.53 5.10 5.75
C ARG A 29 14.06 3.84 5.03
N THR A 30 15.01 2.98 4.64
CA THR A 30 14.73 1.78 3.84
C THR A 30 13.81 0.80 4.56
N ALA A 31 13.96 0.63 5.88
CA ALA A 31 13.09 -0.24 6.67
C ALA A 31 11.61 0.19 6.61
N ASP A 32 11.33 1.49 6.70
CA ASP A 32 9.98 2.03 6.57
C ASP A 32 9.44 1.83 5.14
N ALA A 33 10.30 1.99 4.14
CA ALA A 33 9.93 1.73 2.76
C ALA A 33 9.56 0.25 2.54
N ASP A 34 10.35 -0.68 3.06
CA ASP A 34 10.10 -2.11 2.95
C ASP A 34 8.78 -2.50 3.63
N GLU A 35 8.48 -1.95 4.81
CA GLU A 35 7.20 -2.19 5.48
C GLU A 35 6.02 -1.66 4.66
N LEU A 36 6.14 -0.45 4.10
CA LEU A 36 5.12 0.15 3.26
C LEU A 36 4.91 -0.64 1.96
N GLU A 37 5.98 -1.12 1.33
CA GLU A 37 5.92 -1.97 0.14
C GLU A 37 5.29 -3.33 0.45
N HIS A 38 5.59 -3.92 1.61
CA HIS A 38 4.95 -5.16 2.06
C HIS A 38 3.43 -4.97 2.26
N ARG A 39 3.00 -3.84 2.85
CA ARG A 39 1.57 -3.50 2.95
C ARG A 39 0.92 -3.30 1.59
N VAL A 40 1.60 -2.63 0.66
CA VAL A 40 1.13 -2.47 -0.73
C VAL A 40 0.94 -3.83 -1.41
N ALA A 41 1.87 -4.77 -1.20
CA ALA A 41 1.75 -6.11 -1.75
C ALA A 41 0.48 -6.82 -1.25
N GLY A 42 0.16 -6.73 0.04
CA GLY A 42 -1.09 -7.27 0.60
C GLY A 42 -2.34 -6.68 -0.06
N TYR A 43 -2.41 -5.34 -0.19
CA TYR A 43 -3.53 -4.70 -0.87
C TYR A 43 -3.64 -5.06 -2.36
N ARG A 44 -2.51 -5.33 -3.04
CA ARG A 44 -2.52 -5.77 -4.44
C ARG A 44 -3.07 -7.19 -4.58
N ASP A 45 -2.79 -8.05 -3.62
CA ASP A 45 -3.35 -9.41 -3.56
C ASP A 45 -4.87 -9.35 -3.32
N GLU A 46 -5.32 -8.57 -2.35
CA GLU A 46 -6.75 -8.32 -2.11
C GLU A 46 -7.46 -7.71 -3.33
N LEU A 47 -6.79 -6.83 -4.07
CA LEU A 47 -7.32 -6.25 -5.31
C LEU A 47 -7.43 -7.29 -6.43
N ALA A 48 -6.50 -8.24 -6.49
CA ALA A 48 -6.51 -9.32 -7.47
C ALA A 48 -7.64 -10.32 -7.18
N ASP A 49 -7.87 -10.65 -5.91
CA ASP A 49 -8.97 -11.52 -5.48
C ASP A 49 -10.36 -10.90 -5.73
N LYS A 50 -10.48 -9.57 -5.62
CA LYS A 50 -11.74 -8.82 -5.81
C LYS A 50 -12.07 -8.47 -7.27
N ARG A 51 -11.19 -8.72 -8.24
CA ARG A 51 -11.34 -8.29 -9.64
C ARG A 51 -12.21 -9.22 -10.48
#